data_AF-A0A1G2GTM4-F1
#
_entry.id   AF-A0A1G2GTM4-F1
#
_cell.length_a   1.000
_cell.length_b   1.000
_cell.length_c   1.000
_cell.angle_alpha   90.00
_cell.angle_beta   90.00
_cell.angle_gamma   90.00
#
_symmetry.space_group_name_H-M   'P 1'
#
loop_
_entity.id
_entity.type
_entity.pdbx_description
1 polymer ?
#
loop_
_entity_poly.entity_id
_entity_poly.type
_entity_poly.pdbx_seq_one_letter_code
_entity_poly.pdbx_strand_id
1 'polypeptide(L)'
;MKEVLQLPLEARASPPKRAGVATLGFLRSREFQRSFARLSGFDFMVGSPRPFRYGREIVIPADAPGEFRTLARGEKFLLKLDGEASVWFGGTDEQPFLAELDLEVYNAFVEGGEKTFLEELKPPIIRFVERAFNVEVKRQGDILAVRLAKDWPELHKRRLINWSGLTEKSSLLGTQHYLKGRIAPVLPHCLQEYLGGDAPVPLTALMICEGVVTTHDHAPLELNGPHLIAQNQHLVNPLFH
;
A
#
# COMPACT_ATOMS: atom_id res chain seq x y z
N MET A 1 8.96 54.56 14.37
CA MET A 1 7.62 54.68 13.78
C MET A 1 7.31 53.39 13.06
N LYS A 2 6.27 52.68 13.51
CA LYS A 2 5.73 51.46 12.89
C LYS A 2 4.74 51.91 11.82
N GLU A 3 4.97 51.55 10.56
CA GLU A 3 3.92 51.67 9.55
C GLU A 3 3.08 50.40 9.56
N VAL A 4 1.85 50.62 10.02
CA VAL A 4 0.70 49.72 9.98
C VAL A 4 0.05 49.93 8.62
N LEU A 5 -0.15 48.86 7.85
CA LEU A 5 -1.05 48.87 6.71
C LEU A 5 -2.25 47.98 7.04
N GLN A 6 -3.36 48.66 7.28
CA GLN A 6 -4.69 48.13 7.57
C GLN A 6 -5.33 47.56 6.31
N LEU A 7 -6.00 46.42 6.48
CA LEU A 7 -7.03 45.90 5.58
C LEU A 7 -8.35 46.67 5.79
N PRO A 8 -9.20 46.77 4.75
CA PRO A 8 -10.67 46.69 4.90
C PRO A 8 -11.17 45.39 4.20
N LEU A 9 -11.83 44.41 4.85
CA LEU A 9 -13.22 44.38 5.39
C LEU A 9 -14.23 44.97 4.38
N GLU A 10 -15.25 44.30 3.82
CA GLU A 10 -15.95 43.04 4.06
C GLU A 10 -16.72 42.66 2.78
N ALA A 11 -16.89 41.35 2.53
CA ALA A 11 -18.16 40.86 1.99
C ALA A 11 -18.61 39.71 2.91
N ARG A 12 -19.67 39.97 3.67
CA ARG A 12 -20.22 39.12 4.73
C ARG A 12 -20.99 37.91 4.19
N ALA A 13 -20.83 36.79 4.94
CA ALA A 13 -21.82 35.77 5.34
C ALA A 13 -22.70 35.11 4.23
N SER A 14 -22.72 33.78 4.04
CA SER A 14 -23.11 32.71 4.98
C SER A 14 -22.82 31.31 4.37
N PRO A 15 -22.82 30.20 5.13
CA PRO A 15 -22.10 28.96 4.78
C PRO A 15 -22.91 28.03 3.85
N PRO A 16 -22.26 27.25 2.96
CA PRO A 16 -22.86 26.01 2.49
C PRO A 16 -22.77 24.96 3.60
N LYS A 17 -23.97 24.57 4.04
CA LYS A 17 -24.25 23.43 4.90
C LYS A 17 -23.76 22.14 4.25
N ARG A 18 -23.13 21.28 5.07
CA ARG A 18 -22.94 19.82 4.93
C ARG A 18 -22.01 19.30 3.82
N ALA A 19 -21.06 18.49 4.31
CA ALA A 19 -20.44 17.29 3.72
C ALA A 19 -19.72 17.45 2.37
N GLY A 20 -18.39 17.36 2.40
CA GLY A 20 -17.57 17.14 1.21
C GLY A 20 -16.08 17.22 1.51
N VAL A 21 -15.44 16.05 1.63
CA VAL A 21 -14.07 15.74 1.18
C VAL A 21 -12.99 16.77 1.54
N ALA A 22 -12.25 16.51 2.62
CA ALA A 22 -11.01 17.22 2.92
C ALA A 22 -10.03 17.03 1.76
N THR A 23 -9.79 18.13 1.07
CA THR A 23 -9.13 18.24 -0.21
C THR A 23 -7.63 17.95 -0.08
N LEU A 24 -7.07 17.23 -1.06
CA LEU A 24 -5.63 17.17 -1.33
C LEU A 24 -5.03 18.58 -1.25
N GLY A 25 -4.33 18.86 -0.15
CA GLY A 25 -3.46 20.03 -0.06
C GLY A 25 -2.22 19.79 -0.90
N PHE A 26 -2.24 20.23 -2.16
CA PHE A 26 -1.05 20.38 -2.99
C PHE A 26 -0.09 21.39 -2.31
N LEU A 27 0.90 20.90 -1.57
CA LEU A 27 1.86 21.74 -0.83
C LEU A 27 3.11 22.01 -1.68
N ARG A 28 3.02 22.99 -2.58
CA ARG A 28 4.15 23.45 -3.43
C ARG A 28 4.92 24.66 -2.88
N SER A 29 4.53 25.30 -1.78
CA SER A 29 5.19 26.54 -1.33
C SER A 29 6.29 26.28 -0.28
N ARG A 30 7.51 26.71 -0.60
CA ARG A 30 8.65 26.76 0.34
C ARG A 30 8.33 27.55 1.63
N GLU A 31 7.44 28.54 1.54
CA GLU A 31 7.01 29.35 2.69
C GLU A 31 6.14 28.57 3.70
N PHE A 32 5.29 27.67 3.21
CA PHE A 32 4.49 26.81 4.10
C PHE A 32 5.36 25.76 4.78
N GLN A 33 6.27 25.10 4.03
CA GLN A 33 7.23 24.14 4.58
C GLN A 33 8.08 24.77 5.70
N ARG A 34 8.54 26.02 5.50
CA ARG A 34 9.27 26.79 6.52
C ARG A 34 8.41 27.19 7.72
N SER A 35 7.16 27.56 7.49
CA SER A 35 6.24 27.97 8.56
C SER A 35 5.80 26.79 9.43
N PHE A 36 5.57 25.62 8.82
CA PHE A 36 5.22 24.39 9.52
C PHE A 36 6.40 23.85 10.34
N ALA A 37 7.61 23.81 9.77
CA ALA A 37 8.84 23.41 10.48
C ALA A 37 9.11 24.29 11.73
N ARG A 38 8.84 25.61 11.63
CA ARG A 38 8.92 26.52 12.78
C ARG A 38 7.89 26.25 13.88
N LEU A 39 6.73 25.70 13.54
CA LEU A 39 5.64 25.44 14.48
C LEU A 39 5.71 24.05 15.13
N SER A 40 6.30 23.06 14.46
CA SER A 40 6.37 21.67 14.94
C SER A 40 7.62 21.34 15.75
N GLY A 41 8.63 22.23 15.82
CA GLY A 41 9.85 22.02 16.59
C GLY A 41 10.79 20.94 16.01
N PHE A 42 10.51 20.49 14.80
CA PHE A 42 11.37 19.58 14.05
C PHE A 42 12.16 20.37 13.00
N ASP A 43 13.48 20.21 13.02
CA ASP A 43 14.34 20.54 11.88
C ASP A 43 13.95 19.61 10.72
N PHE A 44 12.99 20.05 9.90
CA PHE A 44 12.90 19.53 8.55
C PHE A 44 14.25 19.81 7.89
N MET A 45 14.96 18.75 7.51
CA MET A 45 16.01 18.88 6.50
C MET A 45 15.34 19.36 5.23
N VAL A 46 15.27 20.69 5.07
CA VAL A 46 15.07 21.37 3.80
C VAL A 46 16.21 20.88 2.91
N GLY A 47 15.99 19.77 2.20
CA GLY A 47 17.06 19.05 1.51
C GLY A 47 16.93 17.53 1.43
N SER A 48 15.89 16.87 1.97
CA SER A 48 15.67 15.46 1.59
C SER A 48 15.36 15.41 0.08
N PRO A 49 16.21 14.76 -0.74
CA PRO A 49 15.99 14.68 -2.19
C PRO A 49 14.80 13.80 -2.55
N ARG A 50 14.25 13.05 -1.57
CA ARG A 50 13.23 12.02 -1.79
C ARG A 50 11.93 12.31 -1.02
N PRO A 51 10.78 11.91 -1.57
CA PRO A 51 9.50 11.93 -0.88
C PRO A 51 9.55 11.07 0.39
N PHE A 52 8.85 11.50 1.43
CA PHE A 52 8.74 10.73 2.67
C PHE A 52 7.38 10.94 3.34
N ARG A 53 7.04 10.01 4.24
CA ARG A 53 5.85 10.08 5.09
C ARG A 53 6.27 10.48 6.52
N TYR A 54 5.57 11.43 7.11
CA TYR A 54 5.72 11.81 8.51
C TYR A 54 4.35 11.83 9.20
N GLY A 55 4.07 10.81 10.00
CA GLY A 55 2.76 10.63 10.63
C GLY A 55 1.64 10.60 9.59
N ARG A 56 0.79 11.64 9.59
CA ARG A 56 -0.35 11.78 8.68
C ARG A 56 -0.06 12.66 7.45
N GLU A 57 1.20 12.98 7.20
CA GLU A 57 1.58 13.85 6.11
C GLU A 57 2.52 13.12 5.15
N ILE A 58 2.31 13.36 3.86
CA ILE A 58 3.22 12.95 2.80
C ILE A 58 3.89 14.22 2.29
N VAL A 59 5.21 14.24 2.36
CA VAL A 59 6.01 15.40 1.98
C VAL A 59 6.71 15.10 0.66
N ILE A 60 6.41 15.92 -0.34
CA ILE A 60 7.01 15.86 -1.66
C ILE A 60 7.96 17.05 -1.81
N PRO A 61 9.22 16.86 -2.24
CA PRO A 61 10.13 17.97 -2.47
C PRO A 61 9.58 18.93 -3.55
N ALA A 62 9.49 20.22 -3.22
CA ALA A 62 8.82 21.21 -4.07
C ALA A 62 9.56 21.46 -5.41
N ASP A 63 10.88 21.24 -5.42
CA ASP A 63 11.76 21.54 -6.54
C ASP A 63 12.29 20.28 -7.24
N ALA A 64 11.79 19.09 -6.89
CA ALA A 64 12.23 17.85 -7.55
C ALA A 64 11.55 17.75 -8.93
N PRO A 65 12.32 17.78 -10.04
CA PRO A 65 11.76 17.59 -11.36
C PRO A 65 11.22 16.16 -11.49
N GLY A 66 10.08 16.01 -12.13
CA GLY A 66 9.43 14.72 -12.28
C GLY A 66 7.98 14.78 -12.74
N GLU A 67 7.36 13.61 -12.81
CA GLU A 67 5.98 13.40 -13.22
C GLU A 67 5.10 13.04 -12.03
N PHE A 68 3.99 13.75 -11.87
CA PHE A 68 2.96 13.45 -10.87
C PHE A 68 1.67 13.01 -11.57
N ARG A 69 1.15 11.84 -11.22
CA ARG A 69 -0.06 11.26 -11.80
C ARG A 69 -1.05 10.93 -10.69
N THR A 70 -2.28 11.38 -10.82
CA THR A 70 -3.36 11.04 -9.88
C THR A 70 -4.03 9.73 -10.27
N LEU A 71 -4.36 8.91 -9.28
CA LEU A 71 -5.11 7.65 -9.40
C LEU A 71 -6.39 7.75 -8.56
N ALA A 72 -7.35 6.85 -8.78
CA ALA A 72 -8.58 6.76 -7.97
C ALA A 72 -9.26 8.14 -7.75
N ARG A 73 -9.38 8.93 -8.83
CA ARG A 73 -9.95 10.30 -8.80
C ARG A 73 -9.29 11.27 -7.81
N GLY A 74 -8.01 11.05 -7.51
CA GLY A 74 -7.19 11.92 -6.67
C GLY A 74 -6.89 11.34 -5.29
N GLU A 75 -7.50 10.23 -4.87
CA GLU A 75 -7.24 9.63 -3.55
C GLU A 75 -5.82 9.05 -3.44
N LYS A 76 -5.21 8.73 -4.58
CA LYS A 76 -3.90 8.10 -4.72
C LYS A 76 -3.08 8.81 -5.79
N PHE A 77 -1.77 8.62 -5.79
CA PHE A 77 -0.86 9.21 -6.77
C PHE A 77 0.36 8.34 -7.06
N LEU A 78 0.95 8.56 -8.24
CA LEU A 78 2.30 8.15 -8.60
C LEU A 78 3.17 9.38 -8.78
N LEU A 79 4.37 9.32 -8.23
CA LEU A 79 5.39 10.34 -8.40
C LEU A 79 6.67 9.68 -8.93
N LYS A 80 7.08 10.04 -10.13
CA LYS A 80 8.35 9.63 -10.73
C LYS A 80 9.29 10.82 -10.78
N LEU A 81 10.38 10.77 -10.04
CA LEU A 81 11.41 11.82 -10.08
C LEU A 81 12.39 11.57 -11.23
N ASP A 82 12.91 12.63 -11.83
CA ASP A 82 13.89 12.51 -12.91
C ASP A 82 15.21 11.94 -12.39
N GLY A 83 15.77 10.97 -13.13
CA GLY A 83 17.03 10.31 -12.78
C GLY A 83 16.93 9.24 -11.68
N GLU A 84 15.76 9.05 -11.06
CA GLU A 84 15.53 7.97 -10.10
C GLU A 84 15.09 6.69 -10.81
N ALA A 85 15.57 5.53 -10.32
CA ALA A 85 15.21 4.21 -10.83
C ALA A 85 13.93 3.64 -10.20
N SER A 86 13.20 4.47 -9.47
CA SER A 86 12.03 4.08 -8.67
C SER A 86 10.90 5.09 -8.84
N VAL A 87 9.70 4.65 -8.49
CA VAL A 87 8.49 5.46 -8.47
C VAL A 87 7.86 5.41 -7.08
N TRP A 88 7.33 6.54 -6.61
CA TRP A 88 6.61 6.59 -5.34
C TRP A 88 5.11 6.46 -5.58
N PHE A 89 4.49 5.48 -4.93
CA PHE A 89 3.05 5.29 -4.90
C PHE A 89 2.53 5.67 -3.51
N GLY A 90 1.65 6.66 -3.46
CA GLY A 90 1.07 7.13 -2.20
C GLY A 90 -0.41 7.41 -2.30
N GLY A 91 -1.04 7.62 -1.15
CA GLY A 91 -2.47 7.90 -1.07
C GLY A 91 -2.91 8.22 0.35
N THR A 92 -4.18 8.61 0.48
CA THR A 92 -4.76 9.09 1.75
C THR A 92 -6.17 8.53 2.02
N ASP A 93 -6.55 7.45 1.32
CA ASP A 93 -7.89 6.85 1.34
C ASP A 93 -8.30 6.26 2.71
N GLU A 94 -7.36 5.66 3.45
CA GLU A 94 -7.60 5.18 4.82
C GLU A 94 -6.71 5.91 5.84
N GLN A 95 -5.40 5.65 5.75
CA GLN A 95 -4.35 6.46 6.35
C GLN A 95 -3.35 6.84 5.25
N PRO A 96 -2.63 7.95 5.41
CA PRO A 96 -1.54 8.31 4.53
C PRO A 96 -0.50 7.20 4.42
N PHE A 97 -0.22 6.75 3.20
CA PHE A 97 0.82 5.75 2.91
C PHE A 97 1.75 6.26 1.80
N LEU A 98 2.99 5.76 1.82
CA LEU A 98 3.98 6.03 0.78
C LEU A 98 4.86 4.81 0.60
N ALA A 99 4.77 4.19 -0.58
CA ALA A 99 5.58 3.05 -0.98
C ALA A 99 6.53 3.47 -2.12
N GLU A 100 7.75 2.96 -2.08
CA GLU A 100 8.72 3.08 -3.16
C GLU A 100 8.67 1.79 -3.98
N LEU A 101 8.45 1.93 -5.28
CA LEU A 101 8.26 0.83 -6.21
C LEU A 101 9.30 0.87 -7.33
N ASP A 102 9.55 -0.28 -7.93
CA ASP A 102 10.39 -0.39 -9.12
C ASP A 102 9.78 0.36 -10.31
N LEU A 103 10.63 0.90 -11.19
CA LEU A 103 10.19 1.68 -12.34
C LEU A 103 9.30 0.90 -13.33
N GLU A 104 9.42 -0.44 -13.35
CA GLU A 104 8.59 -1.32 -14.20
C GLU A 104 7.08 -1.10 -13.98
N VAL A 105 6.66 -0.85 -12.73
CA VAL A 105 5.24 -0.60 -12.41
C VAL A 105 4.77 0.73 -12.99
N TYR A 106 5.65 1.73 -13.08
CA TYR A 106 5.33 2.99 -13.74
C TYR A 106 5.17 2.81 -15.25
N ASN A 107 6.03 2.00 -15.88
CA ASN A 107 5.90 1.71 -17.31
C ASN A 107 4.57 1.01 -17.60
N ALA A 108 4.16 0.06 -16.76
CA ALA A 108 2.85 -0.58 -16.85
C ALA A 108 1.68 0.43 -16.74
N PHE A 109 1.82 1.46 -15.90
CA PHE A 109 0.87 2.57 -15.84
C PHE A 109 0.84 3.39 -17.14
N VAL A 110 2.00 3.72 -17.71
CA VAL A 110 2.08 4.51 -18.95
C VAL A 110 1.44 3.76 -20.13
N GLU A 111 1.64 2.45 -20.22
CA GLU A 111 1.15 1.61 -21.31
C GLU A 111 -0.36 1.32 -21.23
N GLY A 112 -0.88 1.06 -20.03
CA GLY A 112 -2.24 0.56 -19.84
C GLY A 112 -3.11 1.29 -18.81
N GLY A 113 -2.59 2.37 -18.22
CA GLY A 113 -3.27 3.17 -17.23
C GLY A 113 -3.38 2.52 -15.85
N GLU A 114 -4.27 3.08 -15.02
CA GLU A 114 -4.45 2.69 -13.61
C GLU A 114 -4.79 1.21 -13.42
N LYS A 115 -5.60 0.63 -14.31
CA LYS A 115 -5.97 -0.78 -14.21
C LYS A 115 -4.74 -1.69 -14.36
N THR A 116 -3.89 -1.42 -15.34
CA THR A 116 -2.68 -2.21 -15.59
C THR A 116 -1.67 -2.01 -14.48
N PHE A 117 -1.52 -0.78 -13.98
CA PHE A 117 -0.72 -0.48 -12.78
C PHE A 117 -1.14 -1.33 -11.57
N LEU A 118 -2.43 -1.33 -11.23
CA LEU A 118 -2.95 -2.08 -10.07
C LEU A 118 -2.82 -3.59 -10.24
N GLU A 119 -2.96 -4.08 -11.47
CA GLU A 119 -2.76 -5.49 -11.78
C GLU A 119 -1.27 -5.88 -11.69
N GLU A 120 -0.36 -4.98 -12.06
CA GLU A 120 1.08 -5.24 -11.99
C GLU A 120 1.63 -5.24 -10.56
N LEU A 121 0.96 -4.59 -9.61
CA LEU A 121 1.29 -4.73 -8.19
C LEU A 121 1.02 -6.13 -7.63
N LYS A 122 0.12 -6.90 -8.26
CA LYS A 122 -0.26 -8.23 -7.77
C LYS A 122 0.79 -9.28 -8.17
N PRO A 123 1.26 -10.11 -7.23
CA PRO A 123 2.10 -11.25 -7.56
C PRO A 123 1.43 -12.18 -8.58
N PRO A 124 2.18 -12.81 -9.51
CA PRO A 124 1.63 -13.69 -10.53
C PRO A 124 0.72 -14.78 -9.98
N ILE A 125 1.06 -15.35 -8.81
CA ILE A 125 0.25 -16.36 -8.15
C ILE A 125 -1.12 -15.84 -7.71
N ILE A 126 -1.20 -14.61 -7.19
CA ILE A 126 -2.48 -14.00 -6.79
C ILE A 126 -3.34 -13.75 -8.04
N ARG A 127 -2.75 -13.20 -9.11
CA ARG A 127 -3.43 -12.99 -10.40
C ARG A 127 -3.95 -14.31 -10.97
N PHE A 128 -3.14 -15.37 -10.89
CA PHE A 128 -3.51 -16.71 -11.35
C PHE A 128 -4.72 -17.23 -10.56
N VAL A 129 -4.67 -17.20 -9.22
CA VAL A 129 -5.75 -17.75 -8.38
C VAL A 129 -7.03 -16.92 -8.55
N GLU A 130 -6.95 -15.59 -8.55
CA GLU A 130 -8.09 -14.70 -8.80
C GLU A 130 -8.82 -15.06 -10.10
N ARG A 131 -8.07 -15.23 -11.20
CA ARG A 131 -8.64 -15.54 -12.52
C ARG A 131 -9.12 -16.98 -12.63
N ALA A 132 -8.31 -17.94 -12.18
CA ALA A 132 -8.60 -19.37 -12.33
C ALA A 132 -9.83 -19.80 -11.51
N PHE A 133 -10.03 -19.19 -10.34
CA PHE A 133 -11.12 -19.55 -9.43
C PHE A 133 -12.22 -18.49 -9.35
N ASN A 134 -12.08 -17.37 -10.07
CA ASN A 134 -13.02 -16.24 -10.04
C ASN A 134 -13.35 -15.79 -8.60
N VAL A 135 -12.31 -15.63 -7.79
CA VAL A 135 -12.39 -15.30 -6.37
C VAL A 135 -11.95 -13.86 -6.13
N GLU A 136 -12.61 -13.19 -5.20
CA GLU A 136 -12.24 -11.84 -4.80
C GLU A 136 -10.90 -11.83 -4.05
N VAL A 137 -10.00 -10.93 -4.46
CA VAL A 137 -8.76 -10.64 -3.73
C VAL A 137 -9.06 -9.61 -2.66
N LYS A 138 -8.87 -10.00 -1.41
CA LYS A 138 -8.88 -9.07 -0.28
C LYS A 138 -7.52 -8.36 -0.18
N ARG A 139 -7.52 -7.09 0.21
CA ARG A 139 -6.31 -6.29 0.33
C ARG A 139 -6.29 -5.50 1.64
N GLN A 140 -5.13 -5.40 2.26
CA GLN A 140 -4.82 -4.46 3.33
C GLN A 140 -3.39 -3.95 3.10
N GLY A 141 -3.24 -2.66 2.79
CA GLY A 141 -1.94 -2.08 2.44
C GLY A 141 -1.27 -2.79 1.25
N ASP A 142 -0.13 -3.43 1.54
CA ASP A 142 0.64 -4.25 0.60
C ASP A 142 0.37 -5.76 0.73
N ILE A 143 -0.52 -6.19 1.61
CA ILE A 143 -0.92 -7.60 1.75
C ILE A 143 -2.15 -7.89 0.88
N LEU A 144 -2.04 -8.94 0.09
CA LEU A 144 -3.09 -9.51 -0.76
C LEU A 144 -3.45 -10.90 -0.25
N ALA A 145 -4.75 -11.16 -0.07
CA ALA A 145 -5.26 -12.42 0.46
C ALA A 145 -6.34 -12.99 -0.45
N VAL A 146 -6.20 -14.27 -0.81
CA VAL A 146 -7.17 -14.99 -1.64
C VAL A 146 -7.65 -16.22 -0.92
N ARG A 147 -8.97 -16.36 -0.80
CA ARG A 147 -9.58 -17.51 -0.10
C ARG A 147 -9.33 -18.79 -0.88
N LEU A 148 -8.88 -19.83 -0.17
CA LEU A 148 -8.78 -21.17 -0.71
C LEU A 148 -10.13 -21.89 -0.58
N ALA A 149 -10.46 -22.72 -1.56
CA ALA A 149 -11.71 -23.49 -1.56
C ALA A 149 -11.76 -24.61 -0.50
N LYS A 150 -10.61 -24.96 0.09
CA LYS A 150 -10.46 -26.07 1.04
C LYS A 150 -10.21 -25.55 2.46
N ASP A 151 -10.66 -26.33 3.43
CA ASP A 151 -10.42 -26.08 4.85
C ASP A 151 -9.05 -26.63 5.31
N TRP A 152 -8.68 -26.33 6.55
CA TRP A 152 -7.38 -26.77 7.10
C TRP A 152 -7.15 -28.29 7.05
N PRO A 153 -8.11 -29.16 7.42
CA PRO A 153 -7.95 -30.61 7.29
C PRO A 153 -7.65 -31.08 5.87
N GLU A 154 -8.35 -30.56 4.86
CA GLU A 154 -8.13 -30.95 3.47
C GLU A 154 -6.81 -30.38 2.92
N LEU A 155 -6.42 -29.16 3.31
CA LEU A 155 -5.12 -28.57 2.96
C LEU A 155 -3.96 -29.41 3.53
N HIS A 156 -4.09 -29.88 4.77
CA HIS A 156 -3.11 -30.79 5.36
C HIS A 156 -3.09 -32.15 4.66
N LYS A 157 -4.25 -32.75 4.37
CA LYS A 157 -4.34 -34.04 3.67
C LYS A 157 -3.65 -34.00 2.31
N ARG A 158 -3.73 -32.85 1.63
CA ARG A 158 -3.06 -32.57 0.35
C ARG A 158 -1.59 -32.14 0.50
N ARG A 159 -1.06 -32.11 1.72
CA ARG A 159 0.32 -31.76 2.06
C ARG A 159 0.70 -30.32 1.68
N LEU A 160 -0.26 -29.41 1.50
CA LEU A 160 0.06 -27.99 1.27
C LEU A 160 0.66 -27.33 2.51
N ILE A 161 0.25 -27.82 3.68
CA ILE A 161 0.64 -27.32 4.99
C ILE A 161 1.00 -28.51 5.90
N ASN A 162 1.72 -28.23 6.97
CA ASN A 162 1.94 -29.16 8.08
C ASN A 162 1.33 -28.59 9.37
N TRP A 163 0.61 -29.41 10.14
CA TRP A 163 0.03 -28.99 11.43
C TRP A 163 1.10 -28.53 12.43
N SER A 164 2.34 -29.02 12.31
CA SER A 164 3.43 -28.69 13.23
C SER A 164 3.96 -27.25 13.14
N GLY A 165 3.42 -26.42 12.24
CA GLY A 165 3.84 -25.03 12.03
C GLY A 165 2.78 -23.96 12.35
N LEU A 166 1.66 -24.33 12.98
CA LEU A 166 0.60 -23.39 13.31
C LEU A 166 0.97 -22.51 14.50
N THR A 167 1.25 -21.24 14.22
CA THR A 167 1.41 -20.21 15.25
C THR A 167 0.16 -19.34 15.33
N GLU A 168 -0.16 -18.83 16.53
CA GLU A 168 -1.37 -18.01 16.76
C GLU A 168 -1.14 -16.49 16.57
N LYS A 169 0.13 -16.07 16.57
CA LYS A 169 0.53 -14.68 16.38
C LYS A 169 1.87 -14.60 15.66
N SER A 170 1.91 -13.91 14.52
CA SER A 170 3.14 -13.75 13.74
C SER A 170 3.09 -12.47 12.89
N SER A 171 4.26 -11.86 12.70
CA SER A 171 4.44 -10.88 11.62
C SER A 171 4.27 -11.61 10.29
N LEU A 172 3.52 -11.02 9.36
CA LEU A 172 3.31 -11.56 8.04
C LEU A 172 4.40 -11.10 7.10
N LEU A 173 5.12 -12.06 6.50
CA LEU A 173 6.04 -11.80 5.38
C LEU A 173 7.12 -10.75 5.67
N GLY A 174 7.49 -10.56 6.95
CA GLY A 174 8.47 -9.55 7.36
C GLY A 174 7.93 -8.12 7.38
N THR A 175 6.63 -7.93 7.17
CA THR A 175 5.98 -6.61 7.19
C THR A 175 5.53 -6.21 8.60
N GLN A 176 5.04 -4.97 8.74
CA GLN A 176 4.38 -4.48 9.96
C GLN A 176 2.98 -5.10 10.20
N HIS A 177 2.52 -5.98 9.31
CA HIS A 177 1.26 -6.67 9.49
C HIS A 177 1.40 -7.78 10.53
N TYR A 178 0.46 -7.81 11.46
CA TYR A 178 0.33 -8.84 12.47
C TYR A 178 -0.92 -9.65 12.20
N LEU A 179 -0.77 -10.97 12.22
CA LEU A 179 -1.89 -11.88 12.23
C LEU A 179 -2.23 -12.26 13.68
N LYS A 180 -3.53 -12.18 14.02
CA LYS A 180 -4.12 -12.91 15.14
C LYS A 180 -4.97 -14.05 14.57
N GLY A 181 -4.46 -15.27 14.64
CA GLY A 181 -5.12 -16.43 14.05
C GLY A 181 -4.12 -17.50 13.62
N ARG A 182 -4.54 -18.40 12.73
CA ARG A 182 -3.75 -19.56 12.29
C ARG A 182 -2.90 -19.18 11.09
N ILE A 183 -1.64 -19.59 11.08
CA ILE A 183 -0.74 -19.44 9.92
C ILE A 183 0.08 -20.69 9.68
N ALA A 184 0.32 -21.03 8.42
CA ALA A 184 1.22 -22.10 8.04
C ALA A 184 2.05 -21.67 6.82
N PRO A 185 3.37 -21.98 6.79
CA PRO A 185 4.16 -21.85 5.58
C PRO A 185 3.63 -22.83 4.53
N VAL A 186 3.69 -22.42 3.27
CA VAL A 186 3.28 -23.26 2.14
C VAL A 186 4.48 -23.93 1.52
N LEU A 187 4.33 -25.20 1.15
CA LEU A 187 5.30 -25.90 0.31
C LEU A 187 5.06 -25.54 -1.17
N PRO A 188 5.98 -24.84 -1.87
CA PRO A 188 5.72 -24.31 -3.22
C PRO A 188 5.30 -25.39 -4.23
N HIS A 189 5.98 -26.54 -4.22
CA HIS A 189 5.66 -27.66 -5.11
C HIS A 189 4.25 -28.22 -4.89
N CYS A 190 3.83 -28.41 -3.62
CA CYS A 190 2.47 -28.85 -3.30
C CYS A 190 1.41 -27.80 -3.69
N LEU A 191 1.73 -26.52 -3.57
CA LEU A 191 0.84 -25.45 -4.02
C LEU A 191 0.68 -25.45 -5.54
N GLN A 192 1.78 -25.63 -6.28
CA GLN A 192 1.75 -25.71 -7.74
C GLN A 192 0.90 -26.89 -8.20
N GLU A 193 1.10 -28.08 -7.63
CA GLU A 193 0.26 -29.25 -7.92
C GLU A 193 -1.22 -29.01 -7.58
N TYR A 194 -1.51 -28.35 -6.45
CA TYR A 194 -2.87 -28.04 -6.02
C TYR A 194 -3.60 -27.07 -6.95
N LEU A 195 -2.87 -26.07 -7.48
CA LEU A 195 -3.43 -25.04 -8.35
C LEU A 195 -3.43 -25.44 -9.84
N GLY A 196 -2.77 -26.56 -10.17
CA GLY A 196 -2.52 -27.02 -11.54
C GLY A 196 -1.06 -26.74 -11.93
N GLY A 197 -0.39 -27.74 -12.52
CA GLY A 197 1.08 -27.77 -12.69
C GLY A 197 1.72 -26.56 -13.38
N ASP A 198 0.95 -25.76 -14.11
CA ASP A 198 1.42 -24.53 -14.78
C ASP A 198 1.27 -23.26 -13.91
N ALA A 199 0.84 -23.39 -12.65
CA ALA A 199 0.66 -22.25 -11.75
C ALA A 199 2.01 -21.56 -11.45
N PRO A 200 2.09 -20.22 -11.58
CA PRO A 200 3.33 -19.46 -11.40
C PRO A 200 3.62 -19.25 -9.90
N VAL A 201 3.98 -20.33 -9.21
CA VAL A 201 4.31 -20.30 -7.78
C VAL A 201 5.73 -19.77 -7.59
N PRO A 202 5.90 -18.62 -6.91
CA PRO A 202 7.24 -18.09 -6.64
C PRO A 202 8.00 -18.99 -5.65
N LEU A 203 9.33 -18.93 -5.72
CA LEU A 203 10.21 -19.56 -4.73
C LEU A 203 10.30 -18.77 -3.42
N THR A 204 9.63 -17.62 -3.33
CA THR A 204 9.57 -16.79 -2.12
C THR A 204 8.60 -17.36 -1.10
N ALA A 205 8.70 -16.88 0.14
CA ALA A 205 7.84 -17.33 1.23
C ALA A 205 6.37 -16.99 0.94
N LEU A 206 5.56 -18.02 0.76
CA LEU A 206 4.09 -17.94 0.76
C LEU A 206 3.55 -18.51 2.06
N MET A 207 2.45 -17.94 2.52
CA MET A 207 1.77 -18.37 3.74
C MET A 207 0.30 -18.64 3.44
N ILE A 208 -0.30 -19.57 4.18
CA ILE A 208 -1.75 -19.70 4.30
C ILE A 208 -2.12 -19.25 5.70
N CYS A 209 -3.12 -18.40 5.83
CA CYS A 209 -3.62 -17.96 7.12
C CYS A 209 -5.13 -17.87 7.22
N GLU A 210 -5.61 -17.79 8.46
CA GLU A 210 -6.99 -17.52 8.84
C GLU A 210 -6.97 -16.66 10.10
N GLY A 211 -7.89 -15.71 10.22
CA GLY A 211 -8.01 -14.84 11.39
C GLY A 211 -8.11 -13.37 11.02
N VAL A 212 -7.52 -12.51 11.86
CA VAL A 212 -7.58 -11.06 11.65
C VAL A 212 -6.18 -10.52 11.41
N VAL A 213 -5.98 -9.88 10.26
CA VAL A 213 -4.74 -9.16 9.93
C VAL A 213 -4.90 -7.69 10.34
N THR A 214 -3.93 -7.19 11.08
CA THR A 214 -3.90 -5.81 11.58
C THR A 214 -2.56 -5.18 11.26
N THR A 215 -2.58 -3.89 10.96
CA THR A 215 -1.39 -3.03 10.84
C THR A 215 -1.74 -1.66 11.44
N HIS A 216 -0.76 -0.78 11.60
CA HIS A 216 -0.96 0.54 12.18
C HIS A 216 -1.80 1.46 11.29
N ASP A 217 -1.68 1.30 9.97
CA ASP A 217 -2.18 2.28 9.00
C ASP A 217 -3.46 1.84 8.25
N HIS A 218 -4.02 0.68 8.56
CA HIS A 218 -5.19 0.16 7.85
C HIS A 218 -6.23 -0.46 8.77
N ALA A 219 -7.49 -0.43 8.34
CA ALA A 219 -8.57 -1.09 9.04
C ALA A 219 -8.34 -2.62 9.07
N PRO A 220 -8.65 -3.33 10.18
CA PRO A 220 -8.45 -4.77 10.28
C PRO A 220 -9.07 -5.58 9.13
N LEU A 221 -8.36 -6.58 8.65
CA LEU A 221 -8.78 -7.45 7.55
C LEU A 221 -9.17 -8.81 8.09
N GLU A 222 -10.45 -9.14 7.97
CA GLU A 222 -10.99 -10.43 8.42
C GLU A 222 -10.87 -11.51 7.35
N LEU A 223 -10.20 -12.61 7.70
CA LEU A 223 -9.94 -13.76 6.85
C LEU A 223 -10.68 -14.98 7.42
N ASN A 224 -11.90 -15.19 6.93
CA ASN A 224 -12.78 -16.28 7.35
C ASN A 224 -12.50 -17.55 6.53
N GLY A 225 -11.78 -18.51 7.14
CA GLY A 225 -11.24 -19.69 6.47
C GLY A 225 -9.81 -19.50 5.96
N PRO A 226 -9.19 -20.54 5.37
CA PRO A 226 -7.83 -20.45 4.86
C PRO A 226 -7.71 -19.50 3.65
N HIS A 227 -6.76 -18.58 3.71
CA HIS A 227 -6.41 -17.66 2.63
C HIS A 227 -4.93 -17.80 2.29
N LEU A 228 -4.62 -17.93 1.01
CA LEU A 228 -3.26 -17.72 0.50
C LEU A 228 -2.95 -16.22 0.60
N ILE A 229 -1.85 -15.87 1.24
CA ILE A 229 -1.39 -14.48 1.39
C ILE A 229 -0.08 -14.28 0.64
N ALA A 230 0.02 -13.13 -0.01
CA ALA A 230 1.24 -12.64 -0.61
C ALA A 230 1.34 -11.12 -0.40
N GLN A 231 2.57 -10.61 -0.42
CA GLN A 231 2.84 -9.17 -0.43
C GLN A 231 2.81 -8.67 -1.88
N ASN A 232 2.46 -7.41 -2.12
CA ASN A 232 2.64 -6.75 -3.41
C ASN A 232 4.07 -6.97 -3.92
N GLN A 233 4.18 -7.18 -5.23
CA GLN A 233 5.49 -7.22 -5.88
C GLN A 233 5.99 -5.81 -6.20
N HIS A 234 7.25 -5.72 -6.61
CA HIS A 234 7.92 -4.48 -7.01
C HIS A 234 8.13 -3.45 -5.88
N LEU A 235 8.04 -3.87 -4.61
CA LEU A 235 8.40 -3.02 -3.48
C LEU A 235 9.92 -2.95 -3.34
N VAL A 236 10.49 -1.74 -3.40
CA VAL A 236 11.94 -1.53 -3.24
C VAL A 236 12.39 -1.89 -1.82
N ASN A 237 11.57 -1.60 -0.81
CA ASN A 237 11.86 -1.85 0.60
C ASN A 237 10.68 -2.52 1.31
N PRO A 238 10.45 -3.83 1.12
CA PRO A 238 9.27 -4.54 1.62
C PRO A 238 9.14 -4.60 3.15
N LEU A 239 10.16 -4.18 3.90
CA LEU A 239 10.20 -4.19 5.37
C LEU A 239 9.86 -2.82 6.01
N PHE A 240 9.72 -1.73 5.23
CA PHE A 240 9.70 -0.36 5.75
C PHE A 240 8.52 0.50 5.26
N HIS A 241 7.32 -0.07 5.18
CA HIS A 241 6.09 0.67 4.82
C HIS A 241 5.13 0.83 6.01
#